data_AF-A0A355KPQ8-F1
#
_entry.id   AF-A0A355KPQ8-F1
#
_cell.length_a   1.000
_cell.length_b   1.000
_cell.length_c   1.000
_cell.angle_alpha   90.00
_cell.angle_beta   90.00
_cell.angle_gamma   90.00
#
_symmetry.space_group_name_H-M   'P 1'
#
loop_
_entity.id
_entity.type
_entity.pdbx_description
1 polymer ?
#
loop_
_entity_poly.entity_id
_entity_poly.type
_entity_poly.pdbx_seq_one_letter_code
_entity_poly.pdbx_strand_id
1 'polypeptide(L)'
;MEWDFMNKILNSVLLAALLCSFAGFVKAEEEDTISQVTEEFIDAVDHSDFNLADEKLANGADINGANKGWTALDGGAFSGKLDAVKYLIDRNADIESGHSSDCQTPLSYAAEEGALEVVKHLVKAGACIESHKYGKTPLSYAAEKGKLEVVKYLVEAGAYIESGASDDKTPLDFAAEAGELEVVKYLVEAGAYIGSGDSDDYQTPRDLAVEENHQLVVDYFDSLTFLQRRFYKTRAVVKRHKILLASLSTAAVLAGGLRWWYARQHGVSFIPKFNWFGKQRISAMPKVTGPVIASTNVLPKFI
;
A
#
# COMPACT_ATOMS: atom_id res chain seq x y z
N MET A 1 -0.26 71.68 45.10
CA MET A 1 -1.25 70.68 44.65
C MET A 1 -0.71 69.86 43.46
N GLU A 2 0.02 70.48 42.54
CA GLU A 2 0.65 69.80 41.38
C GLU A 2 1.75 68.80 41.74
N TRP A 3 2.60 69.09 42.74
CA TRP A 3 3.72 68.20 43.12
C TRP A 3 3.26 66.83 43.66
N ASP A 4 2.22 66.81 44.50
CA ASP A 4 1.66 65.56 45.05
C ASP A 4 0.96 64.72 43.96
N PHE A 5 0.34 65.39 42.99
CA PHE A 5 -0.30 64.73 41.86
C PHE A 5 0.74 64.11 40.93
N MET A 6 1.82 64.84 40.61
CA MET A 6 2.95 64.35 39.83
C MET A 6 3.66 63.17 40.51
N ASN A 7 3.86 63.22 41.84
CA ASN A 7 4.49 62.12 42.59
C ASN A 7 3.63 60.85 42.60
N LYS A 8 2.30 60.98 42.70
CA LYS A 8 1.38 59.82 42.61
C LYS A 8 1.41 59.19 41.23
N ILE A 9 1.44 60.00 40.17
CA ILE A 9 1.57 59.49 38.79
C ILE A 9 2.92 58.79 38.62
N LEU A 10 4.03 59.42 39.04
CA LEU A 10 5.36 58.84 38.91
C LEU A 10 5.47 57.49 39.63
N ASN A 11 4.97 57.39 40.87
CA ASN A 11 4.95 56.14 41.63
C ASN A 11 4.06 55.07 41.00
N SER A 12 2.91 55.45 40.43
CA SER A 12 2.02 54.51 39.74
C SER A 12 2.65 53.93 38.47
N VAL A 13 3.38 54.77 37.71
CA VAL A 13 4.11 54.35 36.50
C VAL A 13 5.30 53.45 36.87
N LEU A 14 6.03 53.79 37.95
CA LEU A 14 7.15 52.97 38.42
C LEU A 14 6.70 51.60 38.93
N LEU A 15 5.58 51.56 39.65
CA LEU A 15 4.98 50.32 40.14
C LEU A 15 4.51 49.44 38.97
N ALA A 16 3.86 50.02 37.96
CA ALA A 16 3.44 49.31 36.76
C ALA A 16 4.64 48.74 35.98
N ALA A 17 5.74 49.49 35.85
CA ALA A 17 6.97 49.02 35.21
C ALA A 17 7.62 47.86 35.99
N LEU A 18 7.68 47.93 37.32
CA LEU A 18 8.20 46.85 38.17
C LEU A 18 7.33 45.58 38.09
N LEU A 19 6.00 45.73 38.08
CA LEU A 19 5.07 44.62 37.93
C LEU A 19 5.19 43.96 36.55
N CYS A 20 5.35 44.73 35.47
CA CYS A 20 5.59 44.18 34.13
C CYS A 20 6.93 43.42 34.05
N SER A 21 8.01 43.98 34.60
CA SER A 21 9.32 43.29 34.62
C SER A 21 9.28 42.01 35.47
N PHE A 22 8.60 42.04 36.62
CA PHE A 22 8.44 40.87 37.48
C PHE A 22 7.57 39.80 36.82
N ALA A 23 6.45 40.18 36.19
CA ALA A 23 5.62 39.24 35.43
C ALA A 23 6.38 38.63 34.25
N GLY A 24 7.21 39.41 33.56
CA GLY A 24 8.09 38.89 32.50
C GLY A 24 9.15 37.91 33.02
N PHE A 25 9.73 38.19 34.21
CA PHE A 25 10.69 37.30 34.86
C PHE A 25 10.05 35.99 35.33
N VAL A 26 8.91 36.05 36.02
CA VAL A 26 8.15 34.86 36.47
C VAL A 26 7.75 33.99 35.29
N LYS A 27 7.28 34.62 34.20
CA LYS A 27 6.91 33.88 32.99
C LYS A 27 8.09 33.17 32.34
N ALA A 28 9.28 33.76 32.38
CA ALA A 28 10.50 33.12 31.87
C ALA A 28 10.93 31.92 32.74
N GLU A 29 10.89 32.03 34.07
CA GLU A 29 11.15 30.89 34.97
C GLU A 29 10.11 29.76 34.80
N GLU A 30 8.84 30.12 34.58
CA GLU A 30 7.76 29.14 34.36
C GLU A 30 7.91 28.43 33.00
N GLU A 31 8.32 29.14 31.94
CA GLU A 31 8.61 28.54 30.63
C GLU A 31 9.84 27.61 30.67
N ASP A 32 10.91 28.00 31.37
CA ASP A 32 12.12 27.18 31.52
C ASP A 32 11.84 25.89 32.30
N THR A 33 11.00 25.97 33.35
CA THR A 33 10.64 24.80 34.17
C THR A 33 9.71 23.83 33.45
N ILE A 34 8.72 24.32 32.69
CA ILE A 34 7.83 23.46 31.87
C ILE A 34 8.63 22.74 30.77
N SER A 35 9.57 23.43 30.14
CA SER A 35 10.46 22.84 29.12
C SER A 35 11.30 21.72 29.72
N GLN A 36 11.89 21.93 30.90
CA GLN A 36 12.69 20.92 31.59
C GLN A 36 11.85 19.71 32.02
N VAL A 37 10.66 19.91 32.58
CA VAL A 37 9.78 18.81 33.01
C VAL A 37 9.30 17.97 31.81
N THR A 38 9.07 18.62 30.67
CA THR A 38 8.71 17.94 29.41
C THR A 38 9.87 17.12 28.86
N GLU A 39 11.10 17.66 28.89
CA GLU A 39 12.31 16.93 28.47
C GLU A 39 12.56 15.70 29.35
N GLU A 40 12.46 15.84 30.67
CA GLU A 40 12.61 14.73 31.61
C GLU A 40 11.51 13.67 31.45
N PHE A 41 10.28 14.08 31.11
CA PHE A 41 9.20 13.14 30.78
C PHE A 41 9.51 12.33 29.52
N ILE A 42 9.91 13.00 28.43
CA ILE A 42 10.27 12.34 27.17
C ILE A 42 11.44 11.37 27.39
N ASP A 43 12.48 11.79 28.13
CA ASP A 43 13.63 10.94 28.45
C ASP A 43 13.23 9.70 29.28
N ALA A 44 12.32 9.85 30.25
CA ALA A 44 11.80 8.75 31.03
C ALA A 44 11.04 7.73 30.16
N VAL A 45 10.17 8.22 29.27
CA VAL A 45 9.43 7.36 28.32
C VAL A 45 10.40 6.66 27.37
N ASP A 46 11.44 7.36 26.91
CA ASP A 46 12.46 6.80 26.03
C ASP A 46 13.25 5.67 26.70
N HIS A 47 13.55 5.80 27.98
CA HIS A 47 14.20 4.74 28.77
C HIS A 47 13.22 3.68 29.30
N SER A 48 11.93 3.78 28.95
CA SER A 48 10.85 2.92 29.45
C SER A 48 10.71 2.93 30.98
N ASP A 49 11.12 4.02 31.63
CA ASP A 49 10.89 4.25 33.06
C ASP A 49 9.51 4.90 33.26
N PHE A 50 8.48 4.07 33.19
CA PHE A 50 7.09 4.52 33.31
C PHE A 50 6.74 5.04 34.71
N ASN A 51 7.52 4.67 35.74
CA ASN A 51 7.32 5.21 37.09
C ASN A 51 7.77 6.67 37.15
N LEU A 52 8.95 6.95 36.59
CA LEU A 52 9.44 8.32 36.47
C LEU A 52 8.53 9.14 35.56
N ALA A 53 8.07 8.58 34.45
CA ALA A 53 7.13 9.25 33.55
C ALA A 53 5.81 9.64 34.26
N ASP A 54 5.25 8.74 35.08
CA ASP A 54 4.06 9.03 35.89
C ASP A 54 4.31 10.12 36.94
N GLU A 55 5.50 10.13 37.55
CA GLU A 55 5.92 11.21 38.45
C GLU A 55 5.98 12.56 37.72
N LYS A 56 6.55 12.60 36.51
CA LYS A 56 6.62 13.84 35.72
C LYS A 56 5.25 14.33 35.29
N LEU A 57 4.34 13.44 34.88
CA LEU A 57 2.94 13.78 34.61
C LEU A 57 2.25 14.36 35.86
N ALA A 58 2.48 13.77 37.04
CA ALA A 58 1.96 14.30 38.30
C ALA A 58 2.53 15.68 38.67
N ASN A 59 3.77 15.97 38.24
CA ASN A 59 4.43 17.26 38.40
C ASN A 59 4.08 18.28 37.30
N GLY A 60 3.11 17.96 36.43
CA GLY A 60 2.59 18.88 35.42
C GLY A 60 3.23 18.76 34.04
N ALA A 61 3.95 17.67 33.74
CA ALA A 61 4.36 17.38 32.36
C ALA A 61 3.12 17.25 31.46
N ASP A 62 3.19 17.87 30.28
CA ASP A 62 2.19 17.65 29.23
C ASP A 62 2.54 16.35 28.49
N ILE A 63 1.59 15.41 28.43
CA ILE A 63 1.76 14.17 27.67
C ILE A 63 1.98 14.42 26.17
N ASN A 64 1.43 15.52 25.66
CA ASN A 64 1.62 15.98 24.28
C ASN A 64 2.71 17.06 24.18
N GLY A 65 3.44 17.29 25.27
CA GLY A 65 4.56 18.21 25.30
C GLY A 65 5.62 17.80 24.29
N ALA A 66 6.09 18.76 23.50
CA ALA A 66 7.07 18.54 22.46
C ALA A 66 8.42 19.16 22.85
N ASN A 67 9.51 18.39 22.76
CA ASN A 67 10.87 18.90 22.84
C ASN A 67 11.43 19.04 21.43
N LYS A 68 11.80 20.27 21.01
CA LYS A 68 12.28 20.58 19.65
C LYS A 68 11.34 20.07 18.54
N GLY A 69 10.03 20.09 18.80
CA GLY A 69 9.00 19.62 17.87
C GLY A 69 8.73 18.11 17.89
N TRP A 70 9.38 17.35 18.77
CA TRP A 70 9.16 15.91 18.95
C TRP A 70 8.38 15.63 20.22
N THR A 71 7.24 14.95 20.11
CA THR A 71 6.53 14.42 21.28
C THR A 71 7.15 13.08 21.72
N ALA A 72 6.83 12.65 22.94
CA ALA A 72 7.20 11.31 23.40
C ALA A 72 6.64 10.21 22.47
N LEU A 73 5.47 10.43 21.87
CA LEU A 73 4.83 9.48 20.96
C LEU A 73 5.57 9.39 19.62
N ASP A 74 6.01 10.52 19.08
CA ASP A 74 6.84 10.56 17.87
C ASP A 74 8.16 9.80 18.08
N GLY A 75 8.85 10.07 19.20
CA GLY A 75 10.10 9.40 19.56
C GLY A 75 9.94 7.89 19.78
N GLY A 76 8.87 7.49 20.46
CA GLY A 76 8.51 6.09 20.66
C GLY A 76 8.18 5.36 19.35
N ALA A 77 7.47 6.04 18.44
CA ALA A 77 7.09 5.49 17.14
C ALA A 77 8.29 5.35 16.19
N PHE A 78 9.12 6.38 16.10
CA PHE A 78 10.38 6.36 15.34
C PHE A 78 11.33 5.28 15.87
N SER A 79 11.52 5.19 17.19
CA SER A 79 12.40 4.19 17.79
C SER A 79 11.83 2.76 17.77
N GLY A 80 10.58 2.57 17.34
CA GLY A 80 9.91 1.26 17.35
C GLY A 80 9.63 0.70 18.75
N LYS A 81 9.60 1.55 19.78
CA LYS A 81 9.40 1.14 21.19
C LYS A 81 7.92 0.93 21.47
N LEU A 82 7.44 -0.29 21.24
CA LEU A 82 6.02 -0.65 21.41
C LEU A 82 5.48 -0.37 22.82
N ASP A 83 6.27 -0.64 23.86
CA ASP A 83 5.81 -0.46 25.25
C ASP A 83 5.64 1.02 25.59
N ALA A 84 6.52 1.90 25.08
CA ALA A 84 6.38 3.34 25.21
C ALA A 84 5.13 3.85 24.47
N VAL A 85 4.91 3.40 23.23
CA VAL A 85 3.72 3.77 22.45
C VAL A 85 2.43 3.34 23.16
N LYS A 86 2.37 2.10 23.68
CA LYS A 86 1.22 1.62 24.47
C LYS A 86 0.98 2.48 25.71
N TYR A 87 2.03 2.74 26.49
CA TYR A 87 1.96 3.56 27.69
C TYR A 87 1.35 4.94 27.41
N LEU A 88 1.76 5.58 26.30
CA LEU A 88 1.28 6.90 25.90
C LEU A 88 -0.17 6.88 25.41
N ILE A 89 -0.54 5.90 24.56
CA ILE A 89 -1.92 5.77 24.06
C ILE A 89 -2.89 5.45 25.20
N ASP A 90 -2.49 4.60 26.15
CA ASP A 90 -3.29 4.27 27.34
C ASP A 90 -3.55 5.50 28.24
N ARG A 91 -2.75 6.55 28.11
CA ARG A 91 -2.89 7.84 28.80
C ARG A 91 -3.45 8.96 27.92
N ASN A 92 -4.06 8.61 26.78
CA ASN A 92 -4.69 9.55 25.86
C ASN A 92 -3.72 10.57 25.22
N ALA A 93 -2.47 10.16 24.94
CA ALA A 93 -1.62 10.93 24.04
C ALA A 93 -2.31 11.14 22.68
N ASP A 94 -2.08 12.30 22.06
CA ASP A 94 -2.63 12.61 20.74
C ASP A 94 -1.97 11.72 19.69
N ILE A 95 -2.77 10.81 19.12
CA ILE A 95 -2.32 9.83 18.13
C ILE A 95 -1.88 10.50 16.81
N GLU A 96 -2.38 11.70 16.54
CA GLU A 96 -2.04 12.49 15.35
C GLU A 96 -1.05 13.61 15.67
N SER A 97 -0.26 13.48 16.75
CA SER A 97 0.75 14.45 17.15
C SER A 97 1.68 14.78 15.96
N GLY A 98 1.58 16.00 15.43
CA GLY A 98 2.30 16.40 14.22
C GLY A 98 2.94 17.76 14.40
N HIS A 99 4.07 17.81 15.11
CA HIS A 99 4.73 19.07 15.50
C HIS A 99 6.16 19.24 14.97
N SER A 100 6.73 18.23 14.31
CA SER A 100 8.06 18.38 13.69
C SER A 100 8.01 19.36 12.52
N SER A 101 9.17 19.92 12.11
CA SER A 101 9.27 20.76 10.90
C SER A 101 8.71 20.06 9.65
N ASP A 102 8.75 18.72 9.68
CA ASP A 102 8.30 17.85 8.59
C ASP A 102 6.84 17.42 8.79
N CYS A 103 6.29 17.66 9.99
CA CYS A 103 4.91 17.40 10.40
C CYS A 103 4.43 15.99 10.02
N GLN A 104 5.33 15.01 10.15
CA GLN A 104 5.00 13.60 10.09
C GLN A 104 4.20 13.21 11.35
N THR A 105 3.29 12.25 11.21
CA THR A 105 2.57 11.66 12.34
C THR A 105 3.34 10.48 12.92
N PRO A 106 3.02 10.03 14.15
CA PRO A 106 3.62 8.84 14.74
C PRO A 106 3.51 7.61 13.82
N LEU A 107 2.39 7.49 13.10
CA LEU A 107 2.18 6.41 12.13
C LEU A 107 3.18 6.48 10.96
N SER A 108 3.44 7.67 10.43
CA SER A 108 4.43 7.87 9.37
C SER A 108 5.84 7.54 9.85
N TYR A 109 6.23 7.95 11.07
CA TYR A 109 7.53 7.59 11.65
C TYR A 109 7.70 6.08 11.83
N ALA A 110 6.70 5.42 12.39
CA ALA A 110 6.73 3.96 12.55
C ALA A 110 6.77 3.22 11.20
N ALA A 111 6.11 3.78 10.18
CA ALA A 111 6.10 3.21 8.84
C ALA A 111 7.45 3.38 8.12
N GLU A 112 8.08 4.56 8.25
CA GLU A 112 9.40 4.87 7.72
C GLU A 112 10.48 3.92 8.30
N GLU A 113 10.46 3.70 9.62
CA GLU A 113 11.44 2.87 10.30
C GLU A 113 11.15 1.36 10.18
N GLY A 114 9.93 0.99 9.75
CA GLY A 114 9.54 -0.40 9.58
C GLY A 114 9.09 -1.08 10.87
N ALA A 115 8.67 -0.30 11.88
CA ALA A 115 8.23 -0.77 13.19
C ALA A 115 6.82 -1.40 13.12
N LEU A 116 6.70 -2.57 12.50
CA LEU A 116 5.43 -3.23 12.18
C LEU A 116 4.47 -3.35 13.38
N GLU A 117 4.96 -3.74 14.55
CA GLU A 117 4.10 -3.90 15.72
C GLU A 117 3.58 -2.57 16.26
N VAL A 118 4.37 -1.49 16.13
CA VAL A 118 3.93 -0.12 16.45
C VAL A 118 2.88 0.34 15.44
N VAL A 119 3.13 0.16 14.14
CA VAL A 119 2.17 0.47 13.06
C VAL A 119 0.83 -0.24 13.31
N LYS A 120 0.86 -1.54 13.61
CA LYS A 120 -0.34 -2.31 13.94
C LYS A 120 -1.10 -1.74 15.13
N HIS A 121 -0.37 -1.30 16.16
CA HIS A 121 -0.98 -0.76 17.37
C HIS A 121 -1.60 0.62 17.13
N LEU A 122 -0.89 1.53 16.44
CA LEU A 122 -1.39 2.85 16.07
C LEU A 122 -2.64 2.78 15.19
N VAL A 123 -2.63 1.93 14.16
CA VAL A 123 -3.82 1.73 13.29
C VAL A 123 -5.00 1.19 14.09
N LYS A 124 -4.78 0.26 15.03
CA LYS A 124 -5.84 -0.25 15.92
C LYS A 124 -6.35 0.82 16.89
N ALA A 125 -5.49 1.74 17.31
CA ALA A 125 -5.85 2.87 18.17
C ALA A 125 -6.61 3.98 17.42
N GLY A 126 -6.72 3.89 16.09
CA GLY A 126 -7.49 4.83 15.26
C GLY A 126 -6.65 5.86 14.51
N ALA A 127 -5.34 5.66 14.39
CA ALA A 127 -4.48 6.53 13.58
C ALA A 127 -4.94 6.59 12.12
N CYS A 128 -4.88 7.78 11.52
CA CYS A 128 -5.26 8.03 10.15
C CYS A 128 -4.22 7.42 9.18
N ILE A 129 -4.60 6.35 8.50
CA ILE A 129 -3.76 5.64 7.52
C ILE A 129 -3.36 6.55 6.35
N GLU A 130 -4.26 7.45 5.96
CA GLU A 130 -4.07 8.41 4.87
C GLU A 130 -3.51 9.75 5.36
N SER A 131 -2.93 9.82 6.56
CA SER A 131 -2.37 11.06 7.06
C SER A 131 -1.22 11.50 6.15
N HIS A 132 -1.35 12.68 5.55
CA HIS A 132 -0.35 13.20 4.62
C HIS A 132 -0.15 14.69 4.86
N LYS A 133 1.11 15.10 4.98
CA LYS A 133 1.51 16.50 4.80
C LYS A 133 2.58 16.53 3.72
N TYR A 134 2.44 17.48 2.78
CA TYR A 134 3.16 17.47 1.49
C TYR A 134 2.88 16.22 0.64
N GLY A 135 1.73 15.57 0.89
CA GLY A 135 1.21 14.45 0.10
C GLY A 135 1.85 13.08 0.37
N LYS A 136 2.94 12.97 1.15
CA LYS A 136 3.54 11.66 1.43
C LYS A 136 2.78 10.93 2.55
N THR A 137 2.22 9.76 2.25
CA THR A 137 1.48 8.93 3.22
C THR A 137 2.42 7.96 3.96
N PRO A 138 1.99 7.36 5.10
CA PRO A 138 2.70 6.25 5.74
C PRO A 138 3.06 5.13 4.75
N LEU A 139 2.18 4.85 3.78
CA LEU A 139 2.45 3.87 2.73
C LEU A 139 3.61 4.30 1.83
N SER A 140 3.65 5.57 1.40
CA SER A 140 4.75 6.13 0.62
C SER A 140 6.09 6.09 1.38
N TYR A 141 6.10 6.40 2.68
CA TYR A 141 7.32 6.30 3.51
C TYR A 141 7.80 4.85 3.64
N ALA A 142 6.89 3.91 3.94
CA ALA A 142 7.24 2.50 4.01
C ALA A 142 7.74 1.95 2.66
N ALA A 143 7.17 2.44 1.56
CA ALA A 143 7.54 2.02 0.21
C ALA A 143 8.93 2.53 -0.19
N GLU A 144 9.22 3.80 0.05
CA GLU A 144 10.54 4.41 -0.19
C GLU A 144 11.65 3.73 0.62
N LYS A 145 11.37 3.35 1.87
CA LYS A 145 12.37 2.74 2.77
C LYS A 145 12.43 1.21 2.68
N GLY A 146 11.73 0.59 1.73
CA GLY A 146 11.78 -0.86 1.50
C GLY A 146 11.10 -1.70 2.59
N LYS A 147 10.21 -1.14 3.41
CA LYS A 147 9.61 -1.82 4.57
C LYS A 147 8.44 -2.72 4.14
N LEU A 148 8.74 -3.79 3.42
CA LEU A 148 7.76 -4.68 2.78
C LEU A 148 6.63 -5.15 3.73
N GLU A 149 6.96 -5.58 4.94
CA GLU A 149 5.93 -6.10 5.87
C GLU A 149 4.98 -5.00 6.37
N VAL A 150 5.47 -3.75 6.49
CA VAL A 150 4.63 -2.59 6.79
C VAL A 150 3.77 -2.23 5.57
N VAL A 151 4.34 -2.22 4.36
CA VAL A 151 3.61 -1.97 3.11
C VAL A 151 2.44 -2.95 2.97
N LYS A 152 2.69 -4.25 3.17
CA LYS A 152 1.65 -5.29 3.15
C LYS A 152 0.53 -4.97 4.13
N TYR A 153 0.89 -4.71 5.38
CA TYR A 153 -0.08 -4.42 6.43
C TYR A 153 -0.91 -3.17 6.14
N LEU A 154 -0.29 -2.07 5.69
CA LEU A 154 -1.00 -0.83 5.37
C LEU A 154 -1.99 -1.03 4.21
N VAL A 155 -1.58 -1.75 3.15
CA VAL A 155 -2.48 -2.09 2.03
C VAL A 155 -3.63 -2.99 2.50
N GLU A 156 -3.37 -3.98 3.35
CA GLU A 156 -4.42 -4.82 3.96
C GLU A 156 -5.36 -4.03 4.88
N ALA A 157 -4.85 -3.01 5.56
CA ALA A 157 -5.60 -2.10 6.41
C ALA A 157 -6.43 -1.06 5.62
N GLY A 158 -6.32 -1.05 4.29
CA GLY A 158 -7.11 -0.19 3.41
C GLY A 158 -6.42 1.09 2.94
N ALA A 159 -5.09 1.18 3.05
CA ALA A 159 -4.33 2.28 2.47
C ALA A 159 -4.54 2.35 0.96
N TYR A 160 -4.68 3.56 0.43
CA TYR A 160 -4.86 3.80 -0.99
C TYR A 160 -3.53 3.64 -1.73
N ILE A 161 -3.45 2.60 -2.58
CA ILE A 161 -2.22 2.23 -3.31
C ILE A 161 -1.73 3.36 -4.23
N GLU A 162 -2.63 4.20 -4.73
CA GLU A 162 -2.32 5.33 -5.61
C GLU A 162 -2.30 6.66 -4.84
N SER A 163 -2.01 6.63 -3.53
CA SER A 163 -1.94 7.85 -2.72
C SER A 163 -0.85 8.78 -3.26
N GLY A 164 -1.26 9.87 -3.93
CA GLY A 164 -0.33 10.81 -4.55
C GLY A 164 0.32 11.73 -3.54
N ALA A 165 1.64 11.90 -3.67
CA ALA A 165 2.41 12.92 -2.97
C ALA A 165 2.42 14.27 -3.70
N SER A 166 3.08 15.28 -3.12
CA SER A 166 3.50 16.44 -3.91
C SER A 166 4.29 15.96 -5.14
N ASP A 167 4.02 16.55 -6.30
CA ASP A 167 4.54 16.14 -7.62
C ASP A 167 3.88 14.86 -8.19
N ASP A 168 2.69 14.49 -7.68
CA ASP A 168 1.88 13.35 -8.13
C ASP A 168 2.57 11.97 -8.02
N LYS A 169 3.68 11.88 -7.28
CA LYS A 169 4.40 10.62 -7.03
C LYS A 169 3.57 9.66 -6.19
N THR A 170 3.42 8.43 -6.66
CA THR A 170 2.75 7.32 -5.98
C THR A 170 3.71 6.54 -5.07
N PRO A 171 3.23 5.69 -4.14
CA PRO A 171 4.09 4.76 -3.40
C PRO A 171 4.94 3.87 -4.31
N LEU A 172 4.43 3.52 -5.50
CA LEU A 172 5.19 2.75 -6.49
C LEU A 172 6.35 3.57 -7.07
N ASP A 173 6.14 4.86 -7.34
CA ASP A 173 7.19 5.77 -7.80
C ASP A 173 8.31 5.88 -6.78
N PHE A 174 7.97 6.10 -5.50
CA PHE A 174 8.97 6.14 -4.42
C PHE A 174 9.74 4.82 -4.26
N ALA A 175 9.07 3.67 -4.33
CA ALA A 175 9.73 2.38 -4.25
C ALA A 175 10.65 2.12 -5.45
N ALA A 176 10.28 2.58 -6.64
CA ALA A 176 11.07 2.41 -7.84
C ALA A 176 12.28 3.36 -7.88
N GLU A 177 12.09 4.62 -7.48
CA GLU A 177 13.13 5.63 -7.29
C GLU A 177 14.14 5.20 -6.21
N ALA A 178 13.71 4.52 -5.14
CA ALA A 178 14.59 4.00 -4.10
C ALA A 178 15.20 2.62 -4.43
N GLY A 179 14.76 1.95 -5.50
CA GLY A 179 15.29 0.65 -5.92
C GLY A 179 14.77 -0.56 -5.14
N GLU A 180 13.65 -0.40 -4.43
CA GLU A 180 13.10 -1.40 -3.51
C GLU A 180 12.29 -2.48 -4.23
N LEU A 181 13.01 -3.40 -4.90
CA LEU A 181 12.44 -4.41 -5.80
C LEU A 181 11.29 -5.23 -5.20
N GLU A 182 11.42 -5.69 -3.95
CA GLU A 182 10.39 -6.54 -3.34
C GLU A 182 9.10 -5.75 -3.03
N VAL A 183 9.23 -4.47 -2.69
CA VAL A 183 8.09 -3.56 -2.54
C VAL A 183 7.46 -3.29 -3.90
N VAL A 184 8.26 -2.99 -4.93
CA VAL A 184 7.78 -2.77 -6.30
C VAL A 184 6.96 -3.96 -6.79
N LYS A 185 7.48 -5.19 -6.63
CA LYS A 185 6.76 -6.42 -7.00
C LYS A 185 5.41 -6.50 -6.29
N TYR A 186 5.40 -6.29 -4.98
CA TYR A 186 4.18 -6.38 -4.18
C TYR A 186 3.14 -5.32 -4.61
N LEU A 187 3.55 -4.05 -4.78
CA LEU A 187 2.65 -2.98 -5.20
C LEU A 187 2.05 -3.24 -6.59
N VAL A 188 2.85 -3.73 -7.54
CA VAL A 188 2.36 -4.14 -8.87
C VAL A 188 1.38 -5.31 -8.77
N GLU A 189 1.66 -6.31 -7.95
CA GLU A 189 0.74 -7.43 -7.68
C GLU A 189 -0.56 -6.98 -7.01
N ALA A 190 -0.48 -5.97 -6.14
CA ALA A 190 -1.63 -5.34 -5.50
C ALA A 190 -2.45 -4.44 -6.43
N GLY A 191 -1.97 -4.21 -7.67
CA GLY A 191 -2.70 -3.50 -8.71
C GLY A 191 -2.28 -2.06 -8.93
N ALA A 192 -1.11 -1.65 -8.44
CA ALA A 192 -0.55 -0.32 -8.69
C ALA A 192 -0.38 -0.03 -10.19
N TYR A 193 -0.65 1.21 -10.58
CA TYR A 193 -0.56 1.67 -11.96
C TYR A 193 0.90 1.88 -12.36
N ILE A 194 1.37 1.10 -13.33
CA ILE A 194 2.77 1.13 -13.80
C ILE A 194 3.06 2.20 -14.86
N GLY A 195 2.08 3.05 -15.20
CA GLY A 195 2.21 4.00 -16.30
C GLY A 195 2.03 3.38 -17.70
N SER A 196 1.66 4.23 -18.66
CA SER A 196 1.87 3.96 -20.09
C SER A 196 2.96 4.94 -20.54
N GLY A 197 4.12 4.44 -20.94
CA GLY A 197 5.27 5.26 -21.37
C GLY A 197 5.08 6.04 -22.69
N ASP A 198 3.85 6.51 -22.94
CA ASP A 198 3.43 7.30 -24.10
C ASP A 198 3.14 8.77 -23.72
N SER A 199 3.32 9.17 -22.45
CA SER A 199 3.17 10.56 -22.00
C SER A 199 4.53 11.22 -21.79
N ASP A 200 4.88 12.18 -22.64
CA ASP A 200 6.17 12.89 -22.63
C ASP A 200 6.37 13.79 -21.39
N ASP A 201 5.32 14.02 -20.60
CA ASP A 201 5.31 14.94 -19.44
C ASP A 201 5.21 14.24 -18.07
N TYR A 202 5.12 12.90 -18.02
CA TYR A 202 4.98 12.14 -16.75
C TYR A 202 6.06 11.06 -16.66
N GLN A 203 6.95 11.18 -15.67
CA GLN A 203 7.94 10.14 -15.37
C GLN A 203 7.23 8.87 -14.88
N THR A 204 7.49 7.73 -15.51
CA THR A 204 6.95 6.45 -15.03
C THR A 204 7.80 5.90 -13.88
N PRO A 205 7.27 4.99 -13.03
CA PRO A 205 8.08 4.35 -12.00
C PRO A 205 9.35 3.68 -12.56
N ARG A 206 9.26 3.15 -13.79
CA ARG A 206 10.41 2.58 -14.50
C ARG A 206 11.45 3.65 -14.84
N ASP A 207 11.04 4.84 -15.29
CA ASP A 207 11.96 5.92 -15.66
C ASP A 207 12.71 6.45 -14.43
N LEU A 208 12.02 6.58 -13.30
CA LEU A 208 12.65 6.93 -12.01
C LEU A 208 13.71 5.89 -11.62
N ALA A 209 13.41 4.59 -11.75
CA ALA A 209 14.38 3.53 -11.50
C ALA A 209 15.57 3.56 -12.49
N VAL A 210 15.39 4.04 -13.72
CA VAL A 210 16.48 4.22 -14.69
C VAL A 210 17.36 5.41 -14.30
N GLU A 211 16.76 6.53 -13.90
CA GLU A 211 17.45 7.74 -13.48
C GLU A 211 18.35 7.49 -12.26
N GLU A 212 17.84 6.74 -11.28
CA GLU A 212 18.56 6.35 -10.06
C GLU A 212 19.41 5.07 -10.22
N ASN A 213 19.49 4.53 -11.44
CA ASN A 213 20.34 3.38 -11.80
C ASN A 213 20.02 2.07 -11.04
N HIS A 214 18.74 1.81 -10.79
CA HIS A 214 18.21 0.60 -10.15
C HIS A 214 17.88 -0.50 -11.16
N GLN A 215 18.91 -1.10 -11.75
CA GLN A 215 18.77 -2.08 -12.85
C GLN A 215 17.83 -3.26 -12.55
N LEU A 216 17.80 -3.78 -11.32
CA LEU A 216 16.93 -4.91 -10.97
C LEU A 216 15.44 -4.55 -11.07
N VAL A 217 15.08 -3.32 -10.70
CA VAL A 217 13.71 -2.80 -10.82
C VAL A 217 13.36 -2.56 -12.29
N VAL A 218 14.30 -2.01 -13.07
CA VAL A 218 14.14 -1.83 -14.51
C VAL A 218 13.92 -3.16 -15.23
N ASP A 219 14.74 -4.18 -14.93
CA ASP A 219 14.62 -5.53 -15.49
C ASP A 219 13.26 -6.15 -15.15
N TYR A 220 12.75 -5.91 -13.94
CA TYR A 220 11.42 -6.35 -13.53
C TYR A 220 10.32 -5.69 -14.38
N PHE A 221 10.32 -4.36 -14.53
CA PHE A 221 9.36 -3.66 -15.38
C PHE A 221 9.47 -4.08 -16.86
N ASP A 222 10.68 -4.30 -17.37
CA ASP A 222 10.90 -4.79 -18.74
C ASP A 222 10.34 -6.21 -18.93
N SER A 223 10.48 -7.07 -17.92
CA SER A 223 9.88 -8.40 -17.94
C SER A 223 8.34 -8.35 -17.95
N LEU A 224 7.74 -7.39 -17.24
CA LEU A 224 6.29 -7.19 -17.20
C LEU A 224 5.75 -6.71 -18.54
N THR A 225 6.38 -5.70 -19.16
CA THR A 225 5.94 -5.20 -20.48
C THR A 225 6.06 -6.27 -21.56
N PHE A 226 7.12 -7.09 -21.51
CA PHE A 226 7.30 -8.23 -22.40
C PHE A 226 6.18 -9.27 -22.24
N LEU A 227 5.84 -9.63 -21.01
CA LEU A 227 4.73 -10.55 -20.71
C LEU A 227 3.39 -9.97 -21.17
N GLN A 228 3.11 -8.71 -20.84
CA GLN A 228 1.88 -8.04 -21.27
C GLN A 228 1.73 -8.02 -22.81
N ARG A 229 2.79 -7.67 -23.56
CA ARG A 229 2.77 -7.70 -25.03
C ARG A 229 2.52 -9.10 -25.58
N ARG A 230 3.10 -10.15 -24.96
CA ARG A 230 2.91 -11.55 -25.38
C ARG A 230 1.48 -12.03 -25.11
N PHE A 231 0.91 -11.70 -23.95
CA PHE A 231 -0.48 -12.02 -23.60
C PHE A 231 -1.47 -11.24 -24.46
N TYR A 232 -1.21 -9.97 -24.78
CA TYR A 232 -2.07 -9.17 -25.65
C TYR A 232 -2.07 -9.70 -27.08
N LYS A 233 -0.90 -10.07 -27.62
CA LYS A 233 -0.77 -10.66 -28.97
C LYS A 233 -1.47 -12.02 -29.06
N THR A 234 -1.34 -12.88 -28.06
CA THR A 234 -2.03 -14.18 -28.01
C THR A 234 -3.55 -14.02 -27.82
N ARG A 235 -4.01 -13.11 -26.96
CA ARG A 235 -5.45 -12.82 -26.79
C ARG A 235 -6.07 -12.24 -28.06
N ALA A 236 -5.35 -11.39 -28.79
CA ALA A 236 -5.78 -10.88 -30.10
C ALA A 236 -5.88 -12.00 -31.14
N VAL A 237 -4.90 -12.91 -31.18
CA VAL A 237 -4.92 -14.09 -32.06
C VAL A 237 -6.08 -15.03 -31.71
N VAL A 238 -6.34 -15.27 -30.42
CA VAL A 238 -7.47 -16.10 -29.95
C VAL A 238 -8.81 -15.45 -30.25
N LYS A 239 -8.95 -14.13 -30.05
CA LYS A 239 -10.17 -13.39 -30.45
C LYS A 239 -10.42 -13.49 -31.95
N ARG A 240 -9.39 -13.29 -32.78
CA ARG A 240 -9.48 -13.46 -34.25
C ARG A 240 -9.88 -14.88 -34.64
N HIS A 241 -9.29 -15.91 -34.00
CA HIS A 241 -9.67 -17.31 -34.26
C HIS A 241 -11.12 -17.61 -33.87
N LYS A 242 -11.60 -17.11 -32.72
CA LYS A 242 -13.01 -17.29 -32.31
C LYS A 242 -13.98 -16.61 -33.29
N ILE A 243 -13.65 -15.42 -33.78
CA ILE A 243 -14.46 -14.70 -34.78
C ILE A 243 -14.48 -15.45 -36.13
N LEU A 244 -13.33 -15.95 -36.59
CA LEU A 244 -13.24 -16.72 -37.84
C LEU A 244 -14.01 -18.05 -37.79
N LEU A 245 -13.96 -18.76 -36.65
CA LEU A 245 -14.75 -19.99 -36.48
C LEU A 245 -16.25 -19.70 -36.46
N ALA A 246 -16.67 -18.59 -35.85
CA ALA A 246 -18.07 -18.16 -35.86
C ALA A 246 -18.55 -17.80 -37.28
N SER A 247 -17.74 -17.09 -38.08
CA SER A 247 -18.10 -16.71 -39.46
C SER A 247 -18.11 -17.90 -40.44
N LEU A 248 -17.22 -18.88 -40.26
CA LEU A 248 -17.25 -20.11 -41.05
C LEU A 248 -18.49 -20.96 -40.73
N SER A 249 -18.90 -21.00 -39.46
CA SER A 249 -20.13 -21.70 -39.05
C SER A 249 -21.37 -21.08 -39.66
N THR A 250 -21.48 -19.75 -39.70
CA THR A 250 -22.63 -19.07 -40.31
C THR A 250 -22.64 -19.23 -41.83
N ALA A 251 -21.48 -19.16 -42.49
CA ALA A 251 -21.35 -19.41 -43.93
C ALA A 251 -21.75 -20.84 -44.32
N ALA A 252 -21.41 -21.85 -43.52
CA ALA A 252 -21.81 -23.23 -43.75
C ALA A 252 -23.33 -23.44 -43.63
N VAL A 253 -23.96 -22.79 -42.65
CA VAL A 253 -25.43 -22.80 -42.48
C VAL A 253 -26.12 -22.12 -43.67
N LEU A 254 -25.61 -20.96 -44.10
CA LEU A 254 -26.14 -20.24 -45.27
C LEU A 254 -25.96 -21.04 -46.55
N ALA A 255 -24.79 -21.64 -46.78
CA ALA A 255 -24.52 -22.49 -47.94
C ALA A 255 -25.43 -23.74 -47.96
N GLY A 256 -25.67 -24.37 -46.80
CA GLY A 256 -26.64 -25.45 -46.66
C GLY A 256 -28.08 -25.01 -46.97
N GLY A 257 -28.48 -23.84 -46.47
CA GLY A 257 -29.79 -23.23 -46.73
C GLY A 257 -30.01 -22.86 -48.20
N LEU A 258 -29.02 -22.22 -48.85
CA LEU A 258 -29.05 -21.90 -50.28
C LEU A 258 -29.12 -23.15 -51.15
N ARG A 259 -28.39 -24.21 -50.79
CA ARG A 259 -28.39 -25.48 -51.54
C ARG A 259 -29.71 -26.24 -51.40
N TRP A 260 -30.35 -26.19 -50.22
CA TRP A 260 -31.70 -26.71 -50.00
C TRP A 260 -32.77 -25.91 -50.77
N TRP A 261 -32.70 -24.58 -50.73
CA TRP A 261 -33.60 -23.70 -51.49
C TRP A 261 -33.50 -23.94 -53.01
N TYR A 262 -32.27 -24.08 -53.52
CA TYR A 262 -32.01 -24.42 -54.92
C TYR A 262 -32.59 -25.79 -55.30
N ALA A 263 -32.38 -26.82 -54.47
CA ALA A 263 -32.93 -28.15 -54.71
C ALA A 263 -34.47 -28.16 -54.74
N ARG A 264 -35.12 -27.34 -53.89
CA ARG A 264 -36.58 -27.19 -53.84
C ARG A 264 -37.16 -26.49 -55.09
N GLN A 265 -36.47 -25.50 -55.64
CA GLN A 265 -36.91 -24.79 -56.84
C GLN A 265 -36.81 -25.66 -58.11
N HIS A 266 -35.82 -26.56 -58.17
CA HIS A 266 -35.53 -27.38 -59.34
C HIS A 266 -35.97 -28.85 -59.21
N GLY A 267 -36.76 -29.20 -58.19
CA GLY A 267 -37.38 -30.52 -58.04
C GLY A 267 -36.41 -31.67 -57.77
N VAL A 268 -35.19 -31.37 -57.28
CA VAL A 268 -34.15 -32.36 -57.03
C VAL A 268 -34.25 -32.84 -55.58
N SER A 269 -34.40 -34.14 -55.34
CA SER A 269 -34.50 -34.68 -53.97
C SER A 269 -33.20 -34.49 -53.20
N PHE A 270 -33.20 -33.59 -52.21
CA PHE A 270 -32.06 -33.39 -51.31
C PHE A 270 -32.37 -33.99 -49.93
N ILE A 271 -31.65 -35.06 -49.56
CA ILE A 271 -31.67 -35.62 -48.21
C ILE A 271 -30.43 -35.06 -47.48
N PRO A 272 -30.58 -34.18 -46.47
CA PRO A 272 -29.45 -33.66 -45.74
C PRO A 272 -28.86 -34.76 -44.85
N LYS A 273 -27.68 -35.30 -45.19
CA LYS A 273 -26.87 -36.09 -44.24
C LYS A 273 -26.07 -35.11 -43.36
N PHE A 274 -26.69 -34.59 -42.31
CA PHE A 274 -26.00 -33.84 -41.27
C PHE A 274 -25.37 -34.82 -40.28
N ASN A 275 -24.08 -35.14 -40.43
CA ASN A 275 -23.31 -35.80 -39.36
C ASN A 275 -22.83 -34.71 -38.39
N TRP A 276 -23.58 -34.48 -37.33
CA TRP A 276 -23.17 -33.64 -36.20
C TRP A 276 -22.32 -34.49 -35.24
N PHE A 277 -21.08 -34.08 -34.99
CA PHE A 277 -20.26 -34.66 -33.93
C PHE A 277 -20.95 -34.46 -32.57
N GLY A 278 -21.25 -35.56 -31.87
CA GLY A 278 -21.54 -35.53 -30.44
C GLY A 278 -22.82 -36.25 -30.01
N LYS A 279 -22.73 -37.56 -29.82
CA LYS A 279 -23.38 -38.31 -28.73
C LYS A 279 -22.76 -39.70 -28.66
N GLN A 280 -21.79 -39.89 -27.76
CA GLN A 280 -21.41 -41.23 -27.33
C GLN A 280 -22.64 -41.87 -26.68
N ARG A 281 -23.20 -42.89 -27.33
CA ARG A 281 -24.13 -43.83 -26.70
C ARG A 281 -23.32 -45.01 -26.18
N ILE A 282 -23.26 -45.10 -24.86
CA ILE A 282 -23.03 -46.36 -24.14
C ILE A 282 -24.22 -47.25 -24.46
N SER A 283 -24.05 -48.30 -25.27
CA SER A 283 -24.84 -49.55 -25.19
C SER A 283 -24.38 -50.59 -26.21
N ALA A 284 -24.07 -51.78 -25.69
CA ALA A 284 -24.01 -53.09 -26.34
C ALA A 284 -22.75 -53.46 -27.16
N MET A 285 -21.81 -54.14 -26.50
CA MET A 285 -20.87 -55.06 -27.14
C MET A 285 -21.63 -56.32 -27.63
N PRO A 286 -21.43 -56.80 -28.87
CA PRO A 286 -21.85 -58.13 -29.25
C PRO A 286 -20.83 -59.17 -28.78
N LYS A 287 -21.34 -60.22 -28.11
CA LYS A 287 -20.61 -61.42 -27.69
C LYS A 287 -19.91 -62.05 -28.89
N VAL A 288 -18.59 -62.18 -28.83
CA VAL A 288 -17.83 -63.07 -29.72
C VAL A 288 -17.83 -64.45 -29.09
N THR A 289 -18.69 -65.33 -29.59
CA THR A 289 -18.60 -66.77 -29.37
C THR A 289 -17.44 -67.30 -30.22
N GLY A 290 -16.33 -67.64 -29.57
CA GLY A 290 -15.26 -68.42 -30.21
C GLY A 290 -15.66 -69.90 -30.33
N PRO A 291 -15.13 -70.64 -31.32
CA PRO A 291 -15.11 -72.09 -31.29
C PRO A 291 -13.97 -72.57 -30.38
N VAL A 292 -14.34 -73.56 -29.57
CA VAL A 292 -13.49 -74.34 -28.66
C VAL A 292 -12.50 -75.18 -29.49
N ILE A 293 -11.21 -75.03 -29.22
CA ILE A 293 -10.22 -76.08 -29.45
C ILE A 293 -9.27 -76.10 -28.26
N ALA A 294 -9.42 -77.14 -27.45
CA ALA A 294 -8.48 -77.52 -26.41
C ALA A 294 -7.22 -78.09 -27.07
N SER A 295 -6.03 -77.76 -26.55
CA SER A 295 -5.20 -78.74 -25.83
C SER A 295 -3.77 -78.21 -25.62
N THR A 296 -3.38 -78.23 -24.34
CA THR A 296 -2.05 -78.56 -23.81
C THR A 296 -0.83 -77.66 -24.08
N ASN A 297 -0.48 -76.98 -22.99
CA ASN A 297 0.80 -77.09 -22.26
C ASN A 297 2.08 -76.46 -22.82
N VAL A 298 2.82 -75.94 -21.82
CA VAL A 298 4.27 -75.74 -21.72
C VAL A 298 4.78 -74.33 -22.04
N LEU A 299 5.03 -73.59 -20.95
CA LEU A 299 5.97 -72.47 -20.85
C LEU A 299 7.39 -72.92 -21.24
N PRO A 300 8.23 -71.99 -21.71
CA PRO A 300 9.55 -71.90 -21.09
C PRO A 300 9.94 -70.47 -20.71
N LYS A 301 10.44 -70.37 -19.48
CA LYS A 301 11.41 -69.36 -19.03
C LYS A 301 12.69 -69.49 -19.84
N PHE A 302 13.30 -68.38 -20.26
CA PHE A 302 14.75 -68.25 -20.43
C PHE A 302 15.13 -66.82 -20.02
N ILE A 303 15.73 -66.70 -18.83
CA ILE A 303 17.12 -66.27 -18.54
C ILE A 303 17.35 -64.80 -18.84
#